data_AF-A0A554KMY1-F1
#
_entry.id   AF-A0A554KMY1-F1
#
_cell.length_a   1.000
_cell.length_b   1.000
_cell.length_c   1.000
_cell.angle_alpha   90.00
_cell.angle_beta   90.00
_cell.angle_gamma   90.00
#
_symmetry.space_group_name_H-M   'P 1'
#
loop_
_entity.id
_entity.type
_entity.pdbx_description
1 polymer ?
#
loop_
_entity_poly.entity_id
_entity_poly.type
_entity_poly.pdbx_seq_one_letter_code
_entity_poly.pdbx_strand_id
1 'polypeptide(L)' 'MAKNIFESFLNRVLKKIAPPAAFDLGRDAQIKAIVSTLVKKEIISQAEYDQQVEQEFTKSAEMIEKMPPMPK' A
#
# COMPACT_ATOMS: atom_id res chain seq x y z
N MET A 1 -5.52 11.28 18.50
CA MET A 1 -5.90 12.41 17.60
C MET A 1 -5.34 12.23 16.17
N ALA A 2 -5.60 11.08 15.52
CA ALA A 2 -5.22 10.85 14.12
C ALA A 2 -6.33 11.19 13.10
N LYS A 3 -7.54 11.51 13.59
CA LYS A 3 -8.77 11.58 12.79
C LYS A 3 -8.77 12.69 11.71
N ASN A 4 -7.84 13.66 11.76
CA ASN A 4 -7.90 14.84 10.89
C ASN A 4 -6.84 14.91 9.78
N ILE A 5 -5.74 14.12 9.85
CA ILE A 5 -4.67 14.22 8.84
C ILE A 5 -5.10 13.51 7.54
N PHE A 6 -5.73 12.34 7.65
CA PHE A 6 -6.18 11.60 6.48
C PHE A 6 -7.34 12.28 5.76
N GLU A 7 -8.33 12.82 6.49
CA GLU A 7 -9.39 13.63 5.90
C GLU A 7 -8.85 14.89 5.20
N SER A 8 -7.90 15.59 5.83
CA SER A 8 -7.25 16.76 5.22
C SER A 8 -6.50 16.39 3.93
N PHE A 9 -5.80 15.24 3.94
CA PHE A 9 -5.17 14.70 2.75
C PHE A 9 -6.21 14.40 1.65
N LEU A 10 -7.27 13.66 1.95
CA LEU A 10 -8.34 13.33 1.01
C LEU A 10 -8.98 14.58 0.40
N ASN A 11 -9.33 15.57 1.23
CA ASN A 11 -9.90 16.85 0.77
C ASN A 11 -9.01 17.61 -0.22
N ARG A 12 -7.69 17.39 -0.17
CA ARG A 12 -6.74 17.99 -1.11
C ARG A 12 -6.61 17.17 -2.40
N VAL A 13 -6.46 15.85 -2.28
CA VAL A 13 -6.16 15.00 -3.44
C VAL A 13 -7.40 14.68 -4.28
N LEU A 14 -8.57 14.54 -3.67
CA LEU A 14 -9.84 14.27 -4.37
C LEU A 14 -10.25 15.38 -5.36
N LYS A 15 -9.62 16.56 -5.27
CA LYS A 15 -9.77 17.65 -6.25
C LYS A 15 -9.05 17.39 -7.58
N LYS A 16 -8.19 16.37 -7.64
CA LYS A 16 -7.27 16.11 -8.76
C LYS A 16 -7.30 14.67 -9.25
N ILE A 17 -7.65 13.72 -8.39
CA ILE A 17 -7.65 12.28 -8.71
C ILE A 17 -8.94 11.62 -8.24
N ALA A 18 -9.26 10.49 -8.85
CA ALA A 18 -10.43 9.69 -8.48
C ALA A 18 -10.28 9.10 -7.06
N PRO A 19 -11.40 8.84 -6.35
CA PRO A 19 -11.36 8.30 -5.00
C PRO A 19 -10.49 7.04 -4.83
N PRO A 20 -10.55 6.01 -5.71
CA PRO A 20 -9.70 4.83 -5.55
C PRO A 20 -8.21 5.17 -5.51
N ALA A 21 -7.74 6.03 -6.43
CA ALA A 21 -6.35 6.48 -6.47
C ALA A 21 -5.96 7.29 -5.22
N ALA A 22 -6.89 8.08 -4.65
CA ALA A 22 -6.64 8.79 -3.40
C ALA A 22 -6.47 7.83 -2.22
N PHE A 23 -7.28 6.77 -2.15
CA PHE A 23 -7.12 5.74 -1.11
C PHE A 23 -5.82 4.95 -1.30
N ASP A 24 -5.45 4.60 -2.53
CA ASP A 24 -4.19 3.93 -2.85
C ASP A 24 -2.99 4.76 -2.37
N LEU A 25 -2.95 6.05 -2.71
CA LEU A 25 -1.89 6.96 -2.23
C LEU A 25 -1.85 7.06 -0.69
N GLY A 26 -3.02 7.06 -0.05
CA GLY A 26 -3.13 7.05 1.40
C GLY A 26 -2.54 5.80 2.04
N ARG A 27 -2.84 4.63 1.46
CA ARG A 27 -2.26 3.33 1.87
C ARG A 27 -0.74 3.36 1.69
N ASP A 28 -0.26 3.80 0.54
CA ASP A 28 1.18 3.84 0.22
C ASP A 28 1.95 4.74 1.20
N ALA A 29 1.37 5.89 1.58
CA ALA A 29 1.96 6.78 2.57
C ALA A 29 2.09 6.12 3.96
N GLN A 30 1.07 5.36 4.38
CA GLN A 30 1.10 4.63 5.65
C GLN A 30 2.12 3.49 5.63
N ILE A 31 2.18 2.71 4.54
CA ILE A 31 3.17 1.62 4.37
C ILE A 31 4.58 2.21 4.41
N LYS A 32 4.85 3.30 3.66
CA LYS A 32 6.16 3.97 3.69
C LYS A 32 6.55 4.45 5.08
N ALA A 33 5.61 4.99 5.86
CA ALA A 33 5.88 5.43 7.22
C ALA A 33 6.25 4.25 8.15
N ILE A 34 5.54 3.13 8.03
CA ILE A 34 5.83 1.90 8.79
C ILE A 34 7.21 1.37 8.41
N VAL A 35 7.47 1.14 7.12
CA VAL A 35 8.73 0.57 6.63
C VAL A 35 9.92 1.46 7.02
N SER A 36 9.81 2.78 6.81
CA SER A 36 10.86 3.71 7.22
C SER A 36 11.14 3.66 8.73
N THR A 37 10.11 3.46 9.55
CA THR A 37 10.26 3.33 11.00
C THR A 37 10.96 2.02 11.38
N LEU A 38 10.60 0.90 10.74
CA LEU A 38 11.22 -0.41 11.00
C LEU A 38 12.68 -0.45 10.56
N VAL A 39 12.99 0.10 9.38
CA VAL A 39 14.36 0.21 8.87
C VAL A 39 15.23 1.11 9.75
N LYS A 40 14.72 2.28 10.15
CA LYS A 40 15.45 3.19 11.08
C LYS A 40 15.69 2.59 12.45
N LYS A 41 14.84 1.66 12.88
CA LYS A 41 14.99 0.92 14.13
C LYS A 41 15.84 -0.34 13.97
N GLU A 42 16.39 -0.58 12.77
CA GLU A 42 17.21 -1.75 12.45
C GLU A 42 16.48 -3.07 12.71
N ILE A 43 15.14 -3.07 12.64
CA ILE A 43 14.31 -4.27 12.83
C ILE A 43 14.29 -5.11 11.55
N ILE A 44 14.31 -4.45 10.39
CA ILE A 44 14.42 -5.05 9.06
C ILE A 44 15.38 -4.22 8.22
N SER A 45 15.98 -4.83 7.20
CA SER A 45 16.66 -4.11 6.12
C SER A 45 15.70 -3.73 5.00
N GLN A 46 16.08 -2.72 4.20
CA GLN A 46 15.32 -2.36 3.01
C GLN A 46 15.26 -3.53 2.01
N ALA A 47 16.36 -4.29 1.88
CA ALA A 47 16.44 -5.44 0.99
C ALA A 47 15.48 -6.57 1.39
N GLU A 48 15.36 -6.88 2.69
CA GLU A 48 14.38 -7.87 3.19
C GLU A 48 12.94 -7.44 2.92
N TYR A 49 12.64 -6.15 3.07
CA TYR A 49 11.32 -5.62 2.72
C TYR A 49 11.03 -5.77 1.22
N ASP A 50 11.96 -5.36 0.36
CA ASP A 50 11.78 -5.42 -1.10
C ASP A 50 11.60 -6.88 -1.57
N GLN A 51 12.39 -7.81 -1.03
CA GLN A 51 12.25 -9.24 -1.31
C GLN A 51 10.88 -9.77 -0.87
N GLN A 52 10.36 -9.35 0.28
CA GLN A 52 9.04 -9.79 0.73
C GLN A 52 7.91 -9.21 -0.12
N VAL A 53 8.04 -7.96 -0.58
CA VAL A 53 7.07 -7.38 -1.52
C VAL A 53 7.01 -8.20 -2.81
N GLU A 54 8.15 -8.60 -3.37
CA GLU A 54 8.21 -9.44 -4.57
C GLU A 54 7.55 -10.81 -4.36
N GLN A 55 7.80 -11.45 -3.21
CA GLN A 55 7.17 -12.72 -2.84
C GLN A 55 5.64 -12.59 -2.75
N GLU A 56 5.14 -11.53 -2.12
CA GLU A 56 3.69 -11.32 -1.99
C GLU A 56 3.03 -10.99 -3.33
N PHE A 57 3.69 -10.26 -4.23
CA PHE A 57 3.20 -10.06 -5.60
C PHE A 57 3.12 -11.37 -6.37
N THR A 58 4.15 -12.22 -6.27
CA THR A 58 4.18 -13.52 -6.94
C THR A 58 3.04 -14.41 -6.46
N LYS A 59 2.89 -14.56 -5.13
CA LYS A 59 1.79 -15.33 -4.53
C LYS A 59 0.42 -14.80 -4.95
N SER A 60 0.26 -13.48 -4.95
CA SER A 60 -1.02 -12.85 -5.34
C SER A 60 -1.35 -13.12 -6.81
N ALA A 61 -0.37 -13.01 -7.70
CA ALA A 61 -0.54 -13.34 -9.11
C ALA A 61 -0.94 -14.82 -9.30
N GLU A 62 -0.22 -15.75 -8.66
CA GLU A 62 -0.54 -17.18 -8.71
C GLU A 62 -1.95 -17.50 -8.19
N MET A 63 -2.41 -16.79 -7.15
CA MET A 63 -3.76 -16.96 -6.64
C MET A 63 -4.80 -16.51 -7.67
N ILE A 64 -4.59 -15.37 -8.32
CA ILE A 64 -5.49 -14.84 -9.35
C ILE A 64 -5.54 -15.76 -10.57
N GLU A 65 -4.39 -16.29 -11.02
CA GLU A 65 -4.34 -17.22 -12.15
C GLU A 65 -5.15 -18.50 -11.91
N LYS A 66 -5.27 -18.92 -10.64
CA LYS A 66 -6.05 -20.10 -10.23
C LYS A 66 -7.54 -19.78 -10.02
N MET A 67 -7.94 -18.50 -10.09
CA MET A 67 -9.35 -18.14 -9.92
C MET A 67 -10.18 -18.59 -11.14
N PRO A 68 -11.42 -19.04 -10.92
CA PRO A 68 -12.34 -19.24 -12.03
C PRO A 68 -12.53 -17.92 -12.80
N PRO A 69 -12.74 -17.96 -14.12
CA PRO A 69 -12.94 -16.77 -14.91
C PRO A 69 -14.14 -15.99 -14.36
N MET A 70 -14.05 -14.66 -14.42
CA MET A 70 -15.15 -13.79 -14.03
C MET A 70 -16.44 -14.23 -14.74
N PRO A 71 -17.55 -14.34 -14.00
CA PRO A 71 -18.85 -14.60 -14.62
C PRO A 71 -19.09 -13.57 -15.72
N LYS A 72 -19.60 -14.04 -16.87
CA LYS A 72 -20.01 -13.16 -17.97
C LYS A 72 -21.23 -12.33 -17.59
#